data_AF-A0A1G0YRU1-F1
#
_entry.id   AF-A0A1G0YRU1-F1
#
_cell.length_a   1.000
_cell.length_b   1.000
_cell.length_c   1.000
_cell.angle_alpha   90.00
_cell.angle_beta   90.00
_cell.angle_gamma   90.00
#
_symmetry.space_group_name_H-M   'P 1'
#
loop_
_entity.id
_entity.type
_entity.pdbx_description
1 polymer ?
#
loop_
_entity_poly.entity_id
_entity_poly.type
_entity_poly.pdbx_seq_one_letter_code
_entity_poly.pdbx_strand_id
1 'polypeptide(L)'
;MKSCHNCEYTANEADSFESSPCASCEAQSNPRPITEVNLEDISYAEAYASMHPAYSKVPSPDDQLIKSMAKCVLELVDMKDKYPETFSIALAKIKEPHLSYSDIARIFNCRKQNIQYHLRKAVSIYDELRHALLIDQRFN
;
A
#
# COMPACT_ATOMS: atom_id res chain seq x y z
N MET A 1 0.45 37.53 -15.03
CA MET A 1 1.19 38.29 -14.00
C MET A 1 1.63 37.32 -12.93
N LYS A 2 2.93 37.26 -12.63
CA LYS A 2 3.47 36.42 -11.55
C LYS A 2 3.51 37.27 -10.28
N SER A 3 2.49 37.14 -9.44
CA SER A 3 2.44 37.82 -8.13
C SER A 3 2.78 36.83 -7.02
N CYS A 4 3.50 37.29 -6.01
CA CYS A 4 3.75 36.52 -4.79
C CYS A 4 2.47 36.49 -3.95
N HIS A 5 1.97 35.30 -3.65
CA HIS A 5 0.75 35.12 -2.87
C HIS A 5 0.87 35.54 -1.39
N ASN A 6 2.11 35.69 -0.89
CA ASN A 6 2.38 35.93 0.53
C ASN A 6 2.69 37.40 0.87
N CYS A 7 3.20 38.18 -0.09
CA CYS A 7 3.51 39.60 0.12
C CYS A 7 2.87 40.52 -0.94
N GLU A 8 1.99 39.97 -1.78
CA GLU A 8 1.22 40.67 -2.83
C GLU A 8 2.07 41.42 -3.88
N TYR A 9 3.41 41.25 -3.84
CA TYR A 9 4.30 41.86 -4.82
C TYR A 9 4.05 41.27 -6.20
N THR A 10 3.82 42.15 -7.18
CA THR A 10 3.61 41.77 -8.57
C THR A 10 4.89 42.07 -9.34
N ALA A 11 5.59 41.03 -9.78
CA ALA A 11 6.82 41.18 -10.54
C ALA A 11 6.52 41.63 -11.98
N ASN A 12 7.32 42.56 -12.49
CA ASN A 12 7.32 42.88 -13.92
C ASN A 12 8.12 41.82 -14.69
N GLU A 13 7.79 41.59 -15.96
CA GLU A 13 8.41 40.53 -16.78
C GLU A 13 9.94 40.69 -16.96
N ALA A 14 10.49 41.87 -16.68
CA ALA A 14 11.91 42.19 -16.79
C ALA A 14 12.69 42.04 -15.47
N ASP A 15 12.02 41.83 -14.34
CA ASP A 15 12.69 41.77 -13.04
C ASP A 15 13.30 40.37 -12.80
N SER A 16 14.59 40.32 -12.49
CA SER A 16 15.21 39.07 -12.04
C SER A 16 14.75 38.76 -10.61
N PHE A 17 14.68 37.48 -10.26
CA PHE A 17 14.26 37.08 -8.92
C PHE A 17 15.13 37.73 -7.83
N GLU A 18 16.45 37.81 -8.03
CA GLU A 18 17.37 38.41 -7.05
C GLU A 18 17.10 39.90 -6.80
N SER A 19 16.53 40.60 -7.79
CA SER A 19 16.14 42.00 -7.67
C SER A 19 14.76 42.23 -7.06
N SER A 20 14.00 41.15 -6.83
CA SER A 20 12.66 41.25 -6.25
C SER A 20 12.70 41.38 -4.73
N PRO A 21 11.77 42.14 -4.12
CA PRO A 21 11.64 42.19 -2.66
C PRO A 21 11.30 40.83 -2.04
N CYS A 22 10.85 39.86 -2.84
CA CYS A 22 10.61 38.48 -2.41
C CYS A 22 11.91 37.73 -2.06
N ALA A 23 13.04 38.04 -2.71
CA ALA A 23 14.33 37.34 -2.49
C ALA A 23 14.88 37.51 -1.06
N SER A 24 14.41 38.52 -0.32
CA SER A 24 14.77 38.78 1.06
C SER A 24 13.57 38.72 2.01
N CYS A 25 12.40 38.26 1.56
CA CYS A 25 11.20 38.32 2.38
C CYS A 25 11.22 37.28 3.52
N GLU A 26 10.76 37.71 4.69
CA GLU A 26 10.70 36.89 5.91
C GLU A 26 9.83 35.63 5.73
N ALA A 27 8.84 35.70 4.84
CA ALA A 27 7.97 34.58 4.53
C ALA A 27 8.65 33.47 3.70
N GLN A 28 9.76 33.77 3.02
CA GLN A 28 10.61 32.77 2.35
C GLN A 28 11.67 32.22 3.30
N SER A 29 12.26 33.06 4.15
CA SER A 29 13.29 32.65 5.11
C SER A 29 12.72 31.88 6.30
N ASN A 30 11.47 32.12 6.67
CA ASN A 30 10.77 31.43 7.74
C ASN A 30 9.29 31.23 7.36
N PRO A 31 8.97 30.25 6.50
CA PRO A 31 7.60 30.00 6.09
C PRO A 31 6.79 29.69 7.35
N ARG A 32 5.84 30.57 7.69
CA ARG A 32 4.93 30.29 8.80
C ARG A 32 4.24 28.97 8.48
N PRO A 33 4.15 28.03 9.44
CA PRO A 33 3.34 26.83 9.27
C PRO A 33 1.96 27.31 8.82
N ILE A 34 1.48 26.78 7.69
CA ILE A 34 0.11 26.98 7.27
C ILE A 34 -0.72 26.59 8.49
N THR A 35 -1.43 27.58 9.03
CA THR A 35 -2.34 27.56 10.19
C THR A 35 -2.63 26.16 10.72
N GLU A 36 -2.43 25.94 12.03
CA GLU A 36 -2.87 24.73 12.74
C GLU A 36 -4.27 24.33 12.27
N VAL A 37 -4.31 23.36 11.37
CA VAL A 37 -5.57 22.82 10.87
C VAL A 37 -6.09 21.99 12.02
N ASN A 38 -7.20 22.41 12.61
CA ASN A 38 -7.87 21.62 13.63
C ASN A 38 -8.24 20.27 12.98
N LEU A 39 -7.62 19.19 13.45
CA LEU A 39 -7.73 17.85 12.84
C LEU A 39 -9.18 17.36 12.81
N GLU A 40 -10.03 17.92 13.67
CA GLU A 40 -11.46 17.62 13.79
C GLU A 40 -12.30 18.22 12.65
N ASP A 41 -11.81 19.29 11.99
CA ASP A 41 -12.48 19.95 10.86
C ASP A 41 -12.07 19.38 9.50
N ILE A 42 -11.15 18.41 9.46
CA ILE A 42 -10.72 17.76 8.23
C ILE A 42 -11.76 16.71 7.82
N SER A 43 -12.75 17.15 7.04
CA SER A 43 -13.52 16.26 6.18
C SER A 43 -12.56 15.59 5.20
N TYR A 44 -12.18 14.33 5.48
CA TYR A 44 -11.30 13.51 4.64
C TYR A 44 -11.76 13.42 3.18
N ALA A 45 -13.02 13.76 2.87
CA ALA A 45 -13.54 13.77 1.51
C ALA A 45 -13.03 14.94 0.65
N GLU A 46 -12.72 16.09 1.24
CA GLU A 46 -12.37 17.32 0.48
C GLU A 46 -10.85 17.51 0.33
N ALA A 47 -10.03 17.02 1.26
CA ALA A 47 -8.58 17.12 1.19
C ALA A 47 -7.95 16.36 0.00
N TYR A 48 -8.67 15.36 -0.56
CA TYR A 48 -8.24 14.64 -1.77
C TYR A 48 -8.73 15.28 -3.08
N ALA A 49 -9.64 16.26 -3.03
CA ALA A 49 -10.26 16.82 -4.23
C ALA A 49 -9.40 17.89 -4.93
N SER A 50 -8.35 18.40 -4.27
CA SER A 50 -7.53 19.50 -4.81
C SER A 50 -6.02 19.22 -4.74
N MET A 51 -5.56 18.02 -5.14
CA MET A 51 -4.15 17.88 -5.47
C MET A 51 -3.85 18.61 -6.77
N HIS A 52 -3.03 19.66 -6.71
CA HIS A 52 -2.56 20.34 -7.90
C HIS A 52 -1.81 19.35 -8.81
N PRO A 53 -2.02 19.35 -10.14
CA PRO A 53 -1.48 18.34 -11.06
C PRO A 53 0.04 18.13 -10.98
N ALA A 54 0.78 19.13 -10.53
CA ALA A 54 2.22 19.07 -10.29
C ALA A 54 2.65 18.07 -9.18
N TYR A 55 1.75 17.70 -8.28
CA TYR A 55 2.01 16.75 -7.18
C TYR A 55 1.39 15.37 -7.42
N SER A 56 0.69 15.17 -8.54
CA SER A 56 0.29 13.84 -9.00
C SER A 56 1.55 13.08 -9.39
N LYS A 57 2.15 12.39 -8.41
CA LYS A 57 3.20 11.41 -8.72
C LYS A 57 2.56 10.37 -9.61
N VAL A 58 3.05 10.27 -10.86
CA VAL A 58 2.76 9.13 -11.71
C VAL A 58 3.13 7.90 -10.89
N PRO A 59 2.20 6.97 -10.60
CA PRO A 59 2.50 5.81 -9.79
C PRO A 59 3.69 5.09 -10.40
N SER A 60 4.78 5.00 -9.65
CA SER A 60 5.90 4.19 -10.10
C SER A 60 5.44 2.73 -10.13
N PRO A 61 6.00 1.88 -11.00
CA PRO A 61 5.79 0.43 -10.93
C PRO A 61 6.03 -0.13 -9.52
N ASP A 62 6.96 0.49 -8.78
CA ASP A 62 7.27 0.15 -7.38
C ASP A 62 6.10 0.44 -6.43
N ASP A 63 5.36 1.53 -6.63
CA ASP A 63 4.16 1.85 -5.85
C ASP A 63 3.06 0.79 -6.05
N GLN A 64 2.92 0.28 -7.27
CA GLN A 64 1.94 -0.76 -7.58
C GLN A 64 2.33 -2.11 -6.97
N LEU A 65 3.63 -2.44 -6.98
CA LEU A 65 4.15 -3.62 -6.31
C LEU A 65 3.93 -3.55 -4.80
N ILE A 66 4.29 -2.43 -4.18
CA ILE A 66 4.11 -2.21 -2.73
C ILE A 66 2.64 -2.32 -2.34
N LYS A 67 1.73 -1.70 -3.09
CA LYS A 67 0.28 -1.82 -2.85
C LYS A 67 -0.20 -3.26 -2.96
N SER A 68 0.28 -4.02 -3.95
CA SER A 68 -0.10 -5.42 -4.14
C SER A 68 0.41 -6.30 -3.01
N MET A 69 1.65 -6.07 -2.56
CA MET A 69 2.23 -6.76 -1.40
C MET A 69 1.46 -6.45 -0.11
N ALA A 70 1.17 -5.16 0.14
CA ALA A 70 0.40 -4.74 1.31
C ALA A 70 -0.99 -5.39 1.34
N LYS A 71 -1.67 -5.42 0.18
CA LYS A 71 -2.96 -6.10 0.03
C LYS A 71 -2.85 -7.59 0.37
N CYS A 72 -1.86 -8.30 -0.19
CA CYS A 72 -1.64 -9.72 0.09
C CYS A 72 -1.37 -9.99 1.58
N VAL A 73 -0.61 -9.12 2.26
CA VAL A 73 -0.38 -9.24 3.71
C VAL A 73 -1.68 -9.07 4.49
N LEU A 74 -2.50 -8.06 4.17
CA LEU A 74 -3.78 -7.83 4.83
C LEU A 74 -4.75 -9.01 4.65
N GLU A 75 -4.77 -9.58 3.44
CA GLU A 75 -5.57 -10.76 3.11
C GLU A 75 -5.13 -12.00 3.90
N LEU A 76 -3.81 -12.21 4.03
CA LEU A 76 -3.25 -13.29 4.86
C LEU A 76 -3.57 -13.09 6.35
N VAL A 77 -3.55 -11.86 6.85
CA VAL A 77 -3.96 -11.54 8.23
C VAL A 77 -5.45 -11.83 8.43
N ASP A 78 -6.31 -11.41 7.50
CA ASP A 78 -7.74 -11.72 7.55
C ASP A 78 -8.01 -13.24 7.49
N MET A 79 -7.21 -13.99 6.70
CA MET A 79 -7.29 -15.46 6.70
C MET A 79 -6.94 -16.06 8.06
N LYS A 80 -5.90 -15.54 8.71
CA LYS A 80 -5.45 -16.04 10.02
C LYS A 80 -6.57 -15.90 11.04
N ASP A 81 -7.31 -14.80 11.01
CA ASP A 81 -8.37 -14.51 11.97
C ASP A 81 -9.64 -15.34 11.68
N LYS A 82 -10.06 -15.44 10.42
CA LYS A 82 -11.30 -16.16 10.03
C LYS A 82 -11.12 -17.67 9.87
N TYR A 83 -9.93 -18.10 9.45
CA TYR A 83 -9.62 -19.49 9.07
C TYR A 83 -8.22 -19.92 9.55
N PRO A 84 -7.97 -19.95 10.88
CA PRO A 84 -6.63 -20.14 11.44
C PRO A 84 -5.94 -21.44 11.03
N GLU A 85 -6.69 -22.54 10.88
CA GLU A 85 -6.16 -23.83 10.42
C GLU A 85 -5.72 -23.76 8.94
N THR A 86 -6.57 -23.16 8.09
CA THR A 86 -6.26 -22.94 6.68
C THR A 86 -5.02 -22.08 6.53
N PHE A 87 -4.94 -20.99 7.29
CA PHE A 87 -3.78 -20.11 7.31
C PHE A 87 -2.51 -20.86 7.73
N SER A 88 -2.57 -21.65 8.80
CA SER A 88 -1.40 -22.37 9.31
C SER A 88 -0.85 -23.38 8.29
N ILE A 89 -1.74 -24.11 7.61
CA ILE A 89 -1.36 -25.07 6.57
C ILE A 89 -0.81 -24.36 5.34
N ALA A 90 -1.44 -23.27 4.89
CA ALA A 90 -0.96 -22.46 3.78
C ALA A 90 0.42 -21.87 4.08
N LEU A 91 0.61 -21.32 5.28
CA LEU A 91 1.87 -20.75 5.73
C LEU A 91 3.00 -21.79 5.79
N ALA A 92 2.71 -23.01 6.26
CA ALA A 92 3.69 -24.10 6.25
C ALA A 92 4.13 -24.42 4.82
N LYS A 93 3.20 -24.49 3.87
CA LYS A 93 3.51 -24.75 2.46
C LYS A 93 4.28 -23.58 1.80
N ILE A 94 3.99 -22.33 2.15
CA ILE A 94 4.71 -21.15 1.65
C ILE A 94 6.15 -21.12 2.19
N LYS A 95 6.34 -21.43 3.48
CA LYS A 95 7.65 -21.46 4.13
C LYS A 95 8.53 -22.59 3.59
N GLU A 96 7.93 -23.75 3.34
CA GLU A 96 8.64 -24.92 2.83
C GLU A 96 7.95 -25.50 1.58
N PRO A 97 8.13 -24.85 0.40
CA PRO A 97 7.44 -25.23 -0.84
C PRO A 97 7.74 -26.66 -1.31
N HIS A 98 8.85 -27.23 -0.87
CA HIS A 98 9.29 -28.59 -1.24
C HIS A 98 8.61 -29.69 -0.41
N LEU A 99 7.97 -29.38 0.72
CA LEU A 99 7.27 -30.38 1.51
C LEU A 99 6.08 -30.97 0.73
N SER A 100 5.97 -32.30 0.75
CA SER A 100 4.80 -32.97 0.20
C SER A 100 3.59 -32.76 1.12
N TYR A 101 2.38 -32.93 0.59
CA TYR A 101 1.17 -32.86 1.44
C TYR A 101 1.14 -33.96 2.50
N SER A 102 1.83 -35.07 2.28
CA SER A 102 1.96 -36.14 3.28
C SER A 102 2.86 -35.71 4.45
N ASP A 103 3.92 -34.95 4.17
CA ASP A 103 4.84 -34.45 5.20
C ASP A 103 4.17 -33.37 6.04
N ILE A 104 3.47 -32.44 5.38
CA ILE A 104 2.64 -31.43 6.06
C ILE A 104 1.54 -32.11 6.89
N ALA A 105 0.89 -33.15 6.36
CA ALA A 105 -0.11 -33.90 7.11
C ALA A 105 0.45 -34.53 8.40
N ARG A 106 1.71 -35.00 8.40
CA ARG A 106 2.39 -35.48 9.62
C ARG A 106 2.63 -34.36 10.61
N ILE A 107 3.07 -33.18 10.15
CA ILE A 107 3.31 -32.00 11.01
C ILE A 107 2.02 -31.59 11.73
N PHE A 108 0.89 -31.58 11.01
CA PHE A 108 -0.42 -31.20 11.55
C PHE A 108 -1.23 -32.37 12.12
N ASN A 109 -0.64 -33.57 12.21
CA ASN A 109 -1.30 -34.81 12.67
C ASN A 109 -2.70 -35.04 12.07
N CYS A 110 -2.80 -34.92 10.74
CA CYS A 110 -4.06 -35.06 10.02
C CYS A 110 -3.90 -35.92 8.75
N ARG A 111 -4.99 -36.10 7.99
CA ARG A 111 -4.95 -36.82 6.71
C ARG A 111 -4.49 -35.91 5.59
N LYS A 112 -3.82 -36.48 4.58
CA LYS A 112 -3.42 -35.77 3.35
C LYS A 112 -4.59 -35.03 2.68
N GLN A 113 -5.80 -35.61 2.69
CA GLN A 113 -6.98 -34.96 2.13
C GLN A 113 -7.33 -33.64 2.84
N ASN A 114 -7.10 -33.53 4.16
CA ASN A 114 -7.34 -32.31 4.91
C ASN A 114 -6.39 -31.20 4.46
N ILE A 115 -5.10 -31.52 4.27
CA ILE A 115 -4.12 -30.56 3.75
C ILE A 115 -4.57 -30.02 2.39
N GLN A 116 -4.97 -30.92 1.49
CA GLN A 116 -5.44 -30.52 0.16
C GLN A 116 -6.71 -29.67 0.23
N TYR A 117 -7.65 -29.99 1.11
CA TYR A 117 -8.85 -29.19 1.37
C TYR A 117 -8.48 -27.77 1.81
N HIS A 118 -7.61 -27.62 2.81
CA HIS A 118 -7.22 -26.31 3.32
C HIS A 118 -6.46 -25.49 2.27
N LEU A 119 -5.55 -26.10 1.51
CA LEU A 119 -4.84 -25.39 0.44
C LEU A 119 -5.80 -24.91 -0.67
N ARG A 120 -6.77 -25.74 -1.08
CA ARG A 120 -7.81 -25.32 -2.02
C ARG A 120 -8.68 -24.20 -1.46
N LYS A 121 -9.05 -24.31 -0.17
CA LYS A 121 -9.81 -23.27 0.51
C LYS A 121 -9.04 -21.95 0.56
N ALA A 122 -7.75 -21.98 0.85
CA ALA A 122 -6.89 -20.80 0.83
C ALA A 122 -6.92 -20.10 -0.55
N VAL A 123 -6.79 -20.87 -1.63
CA VAL A 123 -6.87 -20.34 -3.00
C VAL A 123 -8.27 -19.86 -3.38
N SER A 124 -9.33 -20.50 -2.88
CA SER A 124 -10.70 -20.01 -3.13
C SER A 124 -11.00 -18.69 -2.42
N ILE A 125 -10.29 -18.39 -1.33
CA ILE A 125 -10.42 -17.12 -0.61
C ILE A 125 -9.54 -16.07 -1.29
N TYR A 126 -8.30 -16.43 -1.65
CA TYR A 126 -7.35 -15.55 -2.34
C TYR A 126 -6.68 -16.29 -3.50
N ASP A 127 -7.09 -15.96 -4.73
CA ASP A 127 -6.67 -16.69 -5.93
C ASP A 127 -5.17 -16.52 -6.22
N GLU A 128 -4.58 -15.40 -5.79
CA GLU A 128 -3.17 -15.07 -5.91
C GLU A 128 -2.28 -16.14 -5.24
N LEU A 129 -2.78 -16.82 -4.21
CA LEU A 129 -2.07 -17.91 -3.53
C LEU A 129 -1.90 -19.16 -4.40
N ARG A 130 -2.62 -19.28 -5.52
CA ARG A 130 -2.48 -20.38 -6.48
C ARG A 130 -1.03 -20.52 -6.96
N HIS A 131 -0.35 -19.40 -7.17
CA HIS A 131 1.04 -19.36 -7.62
C HIS A 131 2.02 -19.71 -6.49
N ALA A 132 1.70 -19.34 -5.25
CA ALA A 132 2.57 -19.58 -4.10
C ALA A 132 2.47 -21.02 -3.56
N LEU A 133 1.26 -21.61 -3.55
CA LEU A 133 1.00 -22.89 -2.91
C LEU A 133 1.26 -24.11 -3.80
N LEU A 134 1.50 -23.88 -5.11
CA LEU A 134 1.76 -24.92 -6.11
C LEU A 134 0.79 -26.10 -5.97
N ILE A 135 -0.51 -25.80 -6.05
CA ILE A 135 -1.55 -26.81 -5.82
C ILE A 135 -1.55 -27.83 -6.96
N ASP A 136 -1.34 -29.11 -6.62
CA ASP A 136 -1.35 -30.21 -7.59
C ASP A 136 -2.77 -30.46 -8.11
N GLN A 137 -3.00 -30.11 -9.38
CA GLN A 137 -4.28 -30.29 -10.05
C GLN A 137 -4.61 -31.75 -10.39
N ARG A 138 -3.65 -32.69 -10.27
CA ARG A 138 -3.85 -34.10 -10.63
C ARG A 138 -4.82 -34.85 -9.71
N PHE A 139 -5.14 -34.26 -8.55
CA PHE A 139 -6.05 -34.83 -7.56
C PHE A 139 -7.42 -34.08 -7.53
N ASN A 140 -7.81 -33.45 -8.65
CA ASN A 140 -9.15 -32.89 -8.84
C ASN A 140 -10.21 -33.98 -9.00
#